data_AF-A0A7D5M1V1-F1
#
_entry.id   AF-A0A7D5M1V1-F1
#
_cell.length_a   1.000
_cell.length_b   1.000
_cell.length_c   1.000
_cell.angle_alpha   90.00
_cell.angle_beta   90.00
_cell.angle_gamma   90.00
#
_symmetry.space_group_name_H-M   'P 1'
#
loop_
_entity.id
_entity.type
_entity.pdbx_description
1 polymer ?
#
loop_
_entity_poly.entity_id
_entity_poly.type
_entity_poly.pdbx_seq_one_letter_code
_entity_poly.pdbx_strand_id
1 'polypeptide(L)'
;MNNTLSIKEISMLPEKFKNRIETDLNLVAKTIPDYLKNKEDQFLKYWNTPELEGFLEGFLVGMCETNYIQSFQKVYDQFPSKCQIDEINKIIARRRFQFQQGILAAIKESKN
;
A
#
# COMPACT_ATOMS: atom_id res chain seq x y z
N MET A 1 -0.81 0.92 38.05
CA MET A 1 0.50 1.28 37.48
C MET A 1 0.23 2.08 36.22
N ASN A 2 0.41 3.41 36.28
CA ASN A 2 0.21 4.29 35.14
C ASN A 2 1.42 4.16 34.23
N ASN A 3 1.24 3.51 33.07
CA ASN A 3 2.22 3.53 31.99
C ASN A 3 2.22 4.93 31.39
N THR A 4 3.09 5.79 31.90
CA THR A 4 3.50 7.01 31.20
C THR A 4 4.33 6.56 30.00
N LEU A 5 3.65 6.19 28.90
CA LEU A 5 4.28 6.10 27.59
C LEU A 5 5.03 7.41 27.36
N SER A 6 6.33 7.34 27.10
CA SER A 6 7.13 8.55 26.98
C SER A 6 6.62 9.35 25.78
N ILE A 7 6.69 10.68 25.83
CA ILE A 7 6.27 11.56 24.72
C ILE A 7 6.94 11.16 23.38
N LYS A 8 8.12 10.52 23.43
CA LYS A 8 8.81 9.93 22.27
C LYS A 8 8.10 8.73 21.63
N GLU A 9 7.39 7.91 22.40
CA GLU A 9 6.64 6.76 21.87
C GLU A 9 5.35 7.19 21.18
N ILE A 10 4.77 8.33 21.57
CA ILE A 10 3.58 8.89 20.93
C ILE A 10 3.92 9.46 19.54
N SER A 11 5.16 9.91 19.32
CA SER A 11 5.60 10.48 18.04
C SER A 11 6.09 9.44 17.03
N MET A 12 6.38 8.20 17.45
CA MET A 12 6.89 7.15 16.57
C MET A 12 5.77 6.23 16.10
N LEU A 13 5.92 5.66 14.90
CA LEU A 13 5.01 4.63 14.42
C LEU A 13 5.25 3.33 15.22
N PRO A 14 4.25 2.74 15.88
CA PRO A 14 4.44 1.55 16.70
C PRO A 14 4.94 0.37 15.86
N GLU A 15 5.93 -0.36 16.37
CA GLU A 15 6.61 -1.42 15.62
C GLU A 15 5.67 -2.54 15.17
N LYS A 16 4.69 -2.90 16.01
CA LYS A 16 3.64 -3.87 15.64
C LYS A 16 2.85 -3.41 14.41
N PHE A 17 2.59 -2.11 14.30
CA PHE A 17 1.88 -1.54 13.16
C PHE A 17 2.76 -1.55 11.90
N LYS A 18 4.04 -1.22 12.03
CA LYS A 18 5.02 -1.33 10.91
C LYS A 18 5.07 -2.75 10.35
N ASN A 19 5.24 -3.74 11.22
CA ASN A 19 5.32 -5.15 10.82
C ASN A 19 4.05 -5.63 10.11
N ARG A 20 2.89 -5.13 10.56
CA ARG A 20 1.61 -5.38 9.88
C ARG A 20 1.61 -4.78 8.48
N ILE A 21 1.96 -3.49 8.34
CA ILE A 21 2.05 -2.83 7.02
C ILE A 21 2.97 -3.63 6.09
N GLU A 22 4.16 -4.00 6.56
CA GLU A 22 5.11 -4.74 5.72
C GLU A 22 4.57 -6.12 5.29
N THR A 23 3.91 -6.84 6.19
CA THR A 23 3.29 -8.13 5.90
C THR A 23 2.16 -8.00 4.88
N ASP A 24 1.25 -7.06 5.11
CA ASP A 24 0.10 -6.80 4.26
C ASP A 24 0.56 -6.36 2.85
N LEU A 25 1.53 -5.44 2.75
CA LEU A 25 2.07 -5.00 1.45
C LEU A 25 2.81 -6.12 0.70
N ASN A 26 3.50 -7.03 1.40
CA ASN A 26 4.12 -8.21 0.77
C ASN A 26 3.07 -9.14 0.16
N LEU A 27 1.91 -9.28 0.81
CA LEU A 27 0.79 -10.05 0.28
C LEU A 27 0.15 -9.35 -0.92
N VAL A 28 -0.06 -8.03 -0.84
CA VAL A 28 -0.56 -7.22 -1.97
C VAL A 28 0.35 -7.39 -3.18
N ALA A 29 1.67 -7.22 -3.03
CA ALA A 29 2.61 -7.36 -4.14
C ALA A 29 2.52 -8.71 -4.88
N LYS A 30 2.23 -9.79 -4.14
CA LYS A 30 2.08 -11.14 -4.71
C LYS A 30 0.73 -11.37 -5.38
N THR A 31 -0.31 -10.62 -5.02
CA THR A 31 -1.70 -10.86 -5.44
C THR A 31 -2.15 -9.93 -6.57
N ILE A 32 -1.43 -8.83 -6.83
CA ILE A 32 -1.70 -7.92 -7.94
C ILE A 32 -1.87 -8.65 -9.28
N PRO A 33 -0.97 -9.57 -9.70
CA PRO A 33 -1.08 -10.17 -11.02
C PRO A 33 -2.40 -10.94 -11.20
N ASP A 34 -2.71 -11.81 -10.23
CA ASP A 34 -3.92 -12.62 -10.24
C ASP A 34 -5.19 -11.75 -10.15
N TYR A 35 -5.17 -10.69 -9.34
CA TYR A 35 -6.29 -9.77 -9.22
C TYR A 35 -6.60 -9.07 -10.54
N LEU A 36 -5.58 -8.52 -11.19
CA LEU A 36 -5.75 -7.79 -12.44
C LEU A 36 -6.19 -8.72 -13.59
N LYS A 37 -5.66 -9.95 -13.64
CA LYS A 37 -6.09 -10.98 -14.59
C LYS A 37 -7.56 -11.35 -14.44
N ASN A 38 -8.02 -11.55 -13.20
CA ASN A 38 -9.44 -11.82 -12.92
C ASN A 38 -10.37 -10.62 -13.21
N LYS A 39 -9.81 -9.44 -13.46
CA LYS A 39 -10.53 -8.20 -13.77
C LYS A 39 -10.22 -7.71 -15.18
N GLU A 40 -9.59 -8.53 -16.01
CA GLU A 40 -9.10 -8.17 -17.33
C GLU A 40 -10.19 -7.52 -18.20
N ASP A 41 -11.41 -8.08 -18.16
CA ASP A 41 -12.58 -7.55 -18.89
C ASP A 41 -12.93 -6.09 -18.54
N GLN A 42 -12.62 -5.66 -17.33
CA GLN A 42 -12.89 -4.28 -16.87
C GLN A 42 -11.87 -3.28 -17.42
N PHE A 43 -10.69 -3.76 -17.83
CA PHE A 43 -9.58 -2.95 -18.30
C PHE A 43 -9.23 -3.20 -19.79
N LEU A 44 -9.97 -4.06 -20.50
CA LEU A 44 -9.80 -4.44 -21.92
C LEU A 44 -9.43 -3.27 -22.86
N LYS A 45 -10.03 -2.10 -22.67
CA LYS A 45 -9.80 -0.92 -23.54
C LYS A 45 -8.50 -0.16 -23.23
N TYR A 46 -7.87 -0.42 -22.09
CA TYR A 46 -6.76 0.36 -21.56
C TYR A 46 -5.46 -0.45 -21.40
N TRP A 47 -5.49 -1.78 -21.51
CA TRP A 47 -4.31 -2.66 -21.34
C TRP A 47 -3.12 -2.33 -22.26
N ASN A 48 -3.37 -1.67 -23.39
CA ASN A 48 -2.35 -1.30 -24.35
C ASN A 48 -1.85 0.15 -24.20
N THR A 49 -2.23 0.84 -23.12
CA THR A 49 -1.84 2.25 -22.87
C THR A 49 -0.79 2.33 -21.75
N PRO A 50 0.35 3.03 -21.95
CA PRO A 50 1.32 3.30 -20.89
C PRO A 50 0.70 3.98 -19.66
N GLU A 51 -0.38 4.74 -19.87
CA GLU A 51 -1.12 5.45 -18.84
C GLU A 51 -1.79 4.50 -17.84
N LEU A 52 -2.15 3.28 -18.25
CA LEU A 52 -2.77 2.30 -17.35
C LEU A 52 -1.81 1.86 -16.24
N GLU A 53 -0.53 1.65 -16.55
CA GLU A 53 0.47 1.24 -15.54
C GLU A 53 0.59 2.30 -14.44
N GLY A 54 0.80 3.56 -14.85
CA GLY A 54 0.91 4.67 -13.91
C GLY A 54 -0.38 4.90 -13.11
N PHE A 55 -1.54 4.74 -13.75
CA PHE A 55 -2.84 4.81 -13.07
C PHE A 55 -2.99 3.71 -12.01
N LEU A 56 -2.71 2.45 -12.35
CA LEU A 56 -2.85 1.33 -11.43
C LEU A 56 -1.86 1.42 -10.26
N GLU A 57 -0.61 1.84 -10.52
CA GLU A 57 0.37 2.08 -9.48
C GLU A 57 -0.11 3.21 -8.55
N GLY A 58 -0.48 4.35 -9.10
CA GLY A 58 -0.95 5.51 -8.33
C GLY A 58 -2.18 5.18 -7.50
N PHE A 59 -3.15 4.48 -8.09
CA PHE A 59 -4.35 4.02 -7.42
C PHE A 59 -4.01 3.07 -6.26
N LEU A 60 -3.16 2.07 -6.48
CA LEU A 60 -2.78 1.11 -5.44
C LEU A 60 -2.05 1.78 -4.28
N VAL A 61 -1.10 2.67 -4.58
CA VAL A 61 -0.36 3.43 -3.57
C VAL A 61 -1.31 4.31 -2.76
N GLY A 62 -2.18 5.10 -3.41
CA GLY A 62 -3.13 5.97 -2.72
C GLY A 62 -4.12 5.20 -1.85
N MET A 63 -4.58 4.02 -2.30
CA MET A 63 -5.41 3.12 -1.50
C MET A 63 -4.66 2.59 -0.28
N CYS A 64 -3.39 2.19 -0.42
CA CYS A 64 -2.57 1.75 0.71
C CYS A 64 -2.40 2.87 1.74
N GLU A 65 -2.01 4.07 1.29
CA GLU A 65 -1.82 5.24 2.15
C GLU A 65 -3.08 5.55 2.95
N THR A 66 -4.22 5.65 2.27
CA THR A 66 -5.53 5.93 2.89
C THR A 66 -5.90 4.83 3.90
N ASN A 67 -5.77 3.56 3.52
CA ASN A 67 -6.14 2.43 4.36
C ASN A 67 -5.32 2.36 5.64
N TYR A 68 -4.01 2.60 5.59
CA TYR A 68 -3.17 2.53 6.78
C TYR A 68 -3.35 3.75 7.69
N ILE A 69 -3.61 4.94 7.14
CA ILE A 69 -3.96 6.13 7.94
C ILE A 69 -5.28 5.86 8.70
N GLN A 70 -6.31 5.37 8.02
CA GLN A 70 -7.59 5.04 8.65
C GLN A 70 -7.45 3.88 9.65
N SER A 71 -6.67 2.86 9.32
CA SER A 71 -6.41 1.73 10.21
C SER A 71 -5.67 2.16 11.47
N PHE A 72 -4.71 3.08 11.35
CA PHE A 72 -4.03 3.65 12.50
C PHE A 72 -5.03 4.38 13.40
N GLN A 73 -5.86 5.26 12.82
CA GLN A 73 -6.87 5.99 13.57
C GLN A 73 -7.84 5.06 14.30
N LYS A 74 -8.29 3.99 13.65
CA LYS A 74 -9.19 3.01 14.27
C LYS A 74 -8.54 2.23 15.42
N VAL A 75 -7.26 1.89 15.31
CA VAL A 75 -6.55 1.05 16.30
C VAL A 75 -6.10 1.86 17.51
N TYR A 76 -5.67 3.11 17.29
CA TYR A 76 -5.07 3.95 18.33
C TYR A 76 -5.98 5.09 18.80
N ASP A 77 -7.19 5.18 18.25
CA ASP A 77 -8.20 6.20 18.57
C ASP A 77 -7.69 7.65 18.43
N GLN A 78 -6.77 7.86 17.49
CA GLN A 78 -6.18 9.17 17.20
C GLN A 78 -5.70 9.26 15.76
N PHE A 79 -5.81 10.44 15.16
CA PHE A 79 -5.24 10.66 13.84
C PHE A 79 -3.69 10.58 13.91
N PRO A 80 -3.02 9.89 12.96
CA PRO A 80 -1.56 9.79 12.99
C PRO A 80 -0.91 11.17 12.85
N SER A 81 0.14 11.39 13.63
CA SER A 81 0.99 12.57 13.48
C SER A 81 1.69 12.59 12.12
N LYS A 82 2.18 13.75 11.70
CA LYS A 82 2.96 13.88 10.45
C LYS A 82 4.13 12.89 10.38
N CYS A 83 4.87 12.71 11.48
CA CYS A 83 5.99 11.78 11.52
C CYS A 83 5.55 10.32 11.28
N GLN A 84 4.39 9.93 11.83
CA GLN A 84 3.81 8.60 11.60
C GLN A 84 3.33 8.43 10.16
N ILE A 85 2.70 9.44 9.57
CA ILE A 85 2.31 9.44 8.15
C ILE A 85 3.54 9.30 7.25
N ASP A 86 4.58 10.09 7.51
CA ASP A 86 5.83 10.03 6.74
C ASP A 86 6.47 8.63 6.81
N GLU A 87 6.40 7.98 7.98
CA GLU A 87 6.92 6.62 8.15
C GLU A 87 6.07 5.57 7.42
N ILE A 88 4.73 5.68 7.46
CA ILE A 88 3.82 4.85 6.67
C ILE A 88 4.18 4.98 5.18
N ASN A 89 4.31 6.21 4.69
CA ASN A 89 4.62 6.50 3.29
C ASN A 89 5.98 5.93 2.88
N LYS A 90 7.00 5.98 3.74
CA LYS A 90 8.30 5.34 3.49
C LYS A 90 8.19 3.81 3.39
N ILE A 91 7.37 3.17 4.22
CA ILE A 91 7.15 1.73 4.13
C ILE A 91 6.49 1.37 2.79
N ILE A 92 5.46 2.13 2.38
CA ILE A 92 4.76 1.93 1.10
C ILE A 92 5.69 2.19 -0.09
N ALA A 93 6.47 3.28 -0.04
CA ALA A 93 7.41 3.64 -1.10
C ALA A 93 8.43 2.53 -1.40
N ARG A 94 8.91 1.83 -0.35
CA ARG A 94 9.81 0.67 -0.50
C ARG A 94 9.20 -0.50 -1.30
N ARG A 95 7.87 -0.55 -1.43
CA ARG A 95 7.13 -1.60 -2.13
C ARG A 95 6.68 -1.22 -3.55
N ARG A 96 6.78 0.06 -3.93
CA ARG A 96 6.35 0.55 -5.26
C ARG A 96 6.96 -0.24 -6.40
N PHE A 97 8.25 -0.52 -6.34
CA PHE A 97 8.91 -1.33 -7.38
C PHE A 97 8.28 -2.72 -7.53
N GLN A 98 7.95 -3.39 -6.42
CA GLN A 98 7.31 -4.71 -6.46
C GLN A 98 5.88 -4.63 -7.03
N PHE A 99 5.16 -3.55 -6.72
CA PHE A 99 3.84 -3.30 -7.30
C PHE A 99 3.91 -3.10 -8.81
N GLN A 100 4.83 -2.27 -9.29
CA GLN A 100 5.08 -2.06 -10.72
C GLN A 100 5.39 -3.39 -11.44
N GLN A 101 6.26 -4.22 -10.87
CA GLN A 101 6.57 -5.53 -11.44
C GLN A 101 5.32 -6.44 -11.53
N GLY A 102 4.47 -6.45 -10.50
CA GLY A 102 3.22 -7.22 -10.52
C GLY A 102 2.22 -6.71 -11.55
N ILE A 103 2.09 -5.39 -11.70
CA ILE A 103 1.24 -4.75 -12.72
C ILE A 103 1.75 -5.11 -14.13
N LEU A 104 3.05 -4.93 -14.37
CA LEU A 104 3.68 -5.23 -15.66
C LEU A 104 3.55 -6.70 -16.06
N ALA A 105 3.69 -7.63 -15.09
CA ALA A 105 3.48 -9.04 -15.33
C ALA A 105 2.05 -9.32 -15.84
N ALA A 106 1.04 -8.74 -15.20
CA ALA A 106 -0.35 -8.87 -15.64
C ALA A 106 -0.59 -8.24 -17.04
N ILE A 107 -0.04 -7.04 -17.29
CA ILE A 107 -0.17 -6.36 -18.59
C ILE A 107 0.44 -7.20 -19.71
N LYS A 108 1.59 -7.82 -19.46
CA LYS A 108 2.28 -8.64 -20.47
C LYS A 108 1.51 -9.92 -20.79
N GLU A 109 0.92 -10.57 -19.79
CA GLU A 109 0.12 -11.79 -19.99
C GLU A 109 -1.17 -11.51 -20.76
N SER A 110 -1.83 -10.38 -20.54
CA SER A 110 -3.06 -9.97 -21.24
C SER A 110 -2.86 -9.68 -22.74
N LYS A 111 -1.62 -9.41 -23.17
CA LYS A 111 -1.27 -9.14 -24.57
C LYS A 111 -1.05 -10.40 -25.42
N ASN A 112 -0.99 -11.59 -24.80
CA ASN A 112 -0.79 -12.88 -25.47
C ASN A 112 -2.10 -13.64 -25.64
#